data_AF-A0A2E0L7W8-F1
#
_entry.id   AF-A0A2E0L7W8-F1
#
_cell.length_a   1.000
_cell.length_b   1.000
_cell.length_c   1.000
_cell.angle_alpha   90.00
_cell.angle_beta   90.00
_cell.angle_gamma   90.00
#
_symmetry.space_group_name_H-M   'P 1'
#
loop_
_entity.id
_entity.type
_entity.pdbx_description
1 polymer ?
#
loop_
_entity_poly.entity_id
_entity_poly.type
_entity_poly.pdbx_seq_one_letter_code
_entity_poly.pdbx_strand_id
1 'polypeptide(L)'
;MPGGEAMAADRIIGGLSVDTYTDAPLRVARAVYLNAPPKSVFAVISDHVNADQWLPLVNRVNVNRGHASERNGTGTIRYLHSLPRYFVRQYIIAYHAPHLLAYSIEEHAFITQHVAIMLLEPERFGGTNLFWRHYFHSSWWPGLTIPLTSLVLHQTCTWALFNLIGHFGGQPR
;
A
#
# COMPACT_ATOMS: atom_id res chain seq x y z
N MET A 1 -16.69 18.29 -10.85
CA MET A 1 -16.05 17.00 -10.53
C MET A 1 -15.11 16.61 -11.66
N PRO A 2 -13.79 16.79 -11.50
CA PRO A 2 -12.78 16.14 -12.32
C PRO A 2 -11.84 15.35 -11.39
N GLY A 3 -12.14 14.08 -11.09
CA GLY A 3 -11.47 13.36 -9.99
C GLY A 3 -10.87 11.99 -10.31
N GLY A 4 -11.38 11.28 -11.31
CA GLY A 4 -10.96 9.89 -11.56
C GLY A 4 -9.79 9.75 -12.53
N GLU A 5 -9.89 10.38 -13.72
CA GLU A 5 -8.92 10.18 -14.80
C GLU A 5 -7.59 10.92 -14.58
N ALA A 6 -7.62 12.13 -14.00
CA ALA A 6 -6.41 12.91 -13.75
C ALA A 6 -5.48 12.24 -12.71
N MET A 7 -6.04 11.51 -11.75
CA MET A 7 -5.25 10.74 -10.78
C MET A 7 -4.62 9.47 -11.38
N ALA A 8 -5.19 8.92 -12.46
CA ALA A 8 -4.68 7.71 -13.11
C ALA A 8 -3.50 7.97 -14.07
N ALA A 9 -3.38 9.20 -14.58
CA ALA A 9 -2.34 9.58 -15.53
C ALA A 9 -0.99 9.91 -14.85
N ASP A 10 -1.01 10.39 -13.61
CA ASP A 10 0.23 10.73 -12.90
C ASP A 10 0.94 9.47 -12.37
N ARG A 11 2.13 9.22 -12.93
CA ARG A 11 3.02 8.12 -12.59
C ARG A 11 4.24 8.58 -11.80
N ILE A 12 4.27 9.84 -11.35
CA ILE A 12 5.24 10.38 -10.39
C ILE A 12 4.48 10.71 -9.09
N ILE A 13 4.61 9.85 -8.08
CA ILE A 13 3.82 9.96 -6.85
C ILE A 13 4.76 10.26 -5.67
N GLY A 14 4.61 11.44 -5.05
CA GLY A 14 5.48 11.85 -3.94
C GLY A 14 6.97 11.87 -4.31
N GLY A 15 7.29 12.17 -5.58
CA GLY A 15 8.65 12.14 -6.13
C GLY A 15 9.14 10.76 -6.58
N LEU A 16 8.34 9.70 -6.41
CA LEU A 16 8.67 8.35 -6.88
C LEU A 16 8.11 8.12 -8.29
N SER A 17 8.99 7.82 -9.25
CA SER A 17 8.57 7.36 -10.58
C SER A 17 8.13 5.89 -10.51
N VAL A 18 6.85 5.63 -10.82
CA VAL A 18 6.30 4.27 -10.90
C VAL A 18 7.01 3.46 -11.98
N ASP A 19 7.36 4.11 -13.10
CA ASP A 19 7.99 3.48 -14.27
C ASP A 19 9.40 2.95 -14.00
N THR A 20 10.05 3.41 -12.93
CA THR A 20 11.31 2.82 -12.46
C THR A 20 11.13 1.39 -11.94
N TYR A 21 9.92 1.02 -11.51
CA TYR A 21 9.63 -0.26 -10.85
C TYR A 21 8.66 -1.15 -11.62
N THR A 22 7.73 -0.56 -12.39
CA THR A 22 6.75 -1.33 -13.17
C THR A 22 6.17 -0.50 -14.31
N ASP A 23 5.93 -1.15 -15.44
CA ASP A 23 5.12 -0.62 -16.55
C ASP A 23 3.63 -0.98 -16.42
N ALA A 24 3.26 -1.70 -15.35
CA ALA A 24 1.90 -2.12 -15.13
C ALA A 24 0.93 -0.94 -15.02
N PRO A 25 -0.32 -1.11 -15.52
CA PRO A 25 -1.35 -0.11 -15.33
C PRO A 25 -1.81 -0.07 -13.86
N LEU A 26 -2.37 1.06 -13.46
CA LEU A 26 -3.07 1.19 -12.19
C LEU A 26 -4.27 0.25 -12.18
N ARG A 27 -4.34 -0.64 -11.18
CA ARG A 27 -5.41 -1.64 -11.04
C ARG A 27 -6.35 -1.33 -9.89
N VAL A 28 -5.81 -0.81 -8.78
CA VAL A 28 -6.60 -0.45 -7.59
C VAL A 28 -6.11 0.91 -7.08
N ALA A 29 -7.04 1.81 -6.81
CA ALA A 29 -6.78 3.06 -6.10
C ALA A 29 -7.83 3.28 -5.02
N ARG A 30 -7.37 3.72 -3.84
CA ARG A 30 -8.22 4.18 -2.74
C ARG A 30 -7.69 5.47 -2.16
N ALA A 31 -8.61 6.22 -1.58
CA ALA A 31 -8.30 7.38 -0.79
C ALA A 31 -9.13 7.35 0.50
N VAL A 32 -8.56 7.90 1.56
CA VAL A 32 -9.27 8.12 2.83
C VAL A 32 -8.79 9.43 3.44
N TYR A 33 -9.69 10.10 4.15
CA TYR A 33 -9.32 11.18 5.05
C TYR A 33 -9.30 10.67 6.48
N LEU A 34 -8.25 11.00 7.24
CA LEU A 34 -8.03 10.59 8.63
C LEU A 34 -7.86 11.82 9.51
N ASN A 35 -8.50 11.84 10.70
CA ASN A 35 -8.43 12.94 11.67
C ASN A 35 -7.12 12.93 12.49
N ALA A 36 -5.99 12.71 11.84
CA ALA A 36 -4.66 12.70 12.45
C ALA A 36 -3.62 13.30 11.51
N PRO A 37 -2.55 13.93 12.02
CA PRO A 37 -1.51 14.50 11.15
C PRO A 37 -0.71 13.41 10.42
N PRO A 38 -0.11 13.70 9.25
CA PRO A 38 0.59 12.69 8.43
C PRO A 38 1.64 11.91 9.19
N LYS A 39 2.37 12.57 10.10
CA LYS A 39 3.38 11.93 10.95
C LYS A 39 2.81 10.78 11.81
N SER A 40 1.63 10.97 12.40
CA SER A 40 0.99 9.94 13.24
C SER A 40 0.46 8.78 12.41
N VAL A 41 -0.17 9.09 11.27
CA VAL A 41 -0.66 8.05 10.33
C VAL A 41 0.51 7.24 9.78
N PHE A 42 1.57 7.91 9.33
CA PHE A 42 2.78 7.29 8.80
C PHE A 42 3.44 6.35 9.80
N ALA A 43 3.51 6.76 11.07
CA ALA A 43 4.08 5.94 12.13
C ALA A 43 3.36 4.58 12.26
N VAL A 44 2.04 4.55 12.10
CA VAL A 44 1.25 3.30 12.15
C VAL A 44 1.43 2.46 10.87
N ILE A 45 1.23 3.05 9.69
CA ILE A 45 1.25 2.26 8.44
C ILE A 45 2.65 1.74 8.08
N SER A 46 3.70 2.40 8.60
CA SER A 46 5.09 2.07 8.32
C SER A 46 5.75 1.24 9.43
N ASP A 47 5.02 0.95 10.52
CA ASP A 47 5.46 -0.01 11.52
C ASP A 47 5.24 -1.45 11.02
N HIS A 48 6.21 -1.93 10.24
CA HIS A 48 6.09 -3.24 9.58
C HIS A 48 5.95 -4.39 10.55
N VAL A 49 6.49 -4.28 11.77
CA VAL A 49 6.41 -5.36 12.77
C VAL A 49 4.98 -5.51 13.30
N ASN A 50 4.26 -4.39 13.41
CA ASN A 50 2.89 -4.32 13.94
C ASN A 50 1.86 -4.10 12.82
N ALA A 51 2.18 -4.48 11.58
CA ALA A 51 1.29 -4.23 10.45
C ALA A 51 -0.03 -5.01 10.56
N ASP A 52 -0.06 -6.09 11.34
CA ASP A 52 -1.26 -6.87 11.70
C ASP A 52 -2.30 -6.06 12.50
N GLN A 53 -1.91 -4.95 13.12
CA GLN A 53 -2.84 -4.09 13.87
C GLN A 53 -3.81 -3.32 12.97
N TRP A 54 -3.46 -3.11 11.69
CA TRP A 54 -4.29 -2.34 10.76
C TRP A 54 -4.54 -3.06 9.44
N LEU A 55 -3.66 -3.97 9.00
CA LEU A 55 -3.91 -4.81 7.83
C LEU A 55 -4.87 -5.95 8.19
N PRO A 56 -6.01 -6.05 7.50
CA PRO A 56 -6.99 -7.08 7.77
C PRO A 56 -6.42 -8.44 7.39
N LEU A 57 -6.92 -9.49 8.06
CA LEU A 57 -6.56 -10.88 7.84
C LEU A 57 -5.09 -11.24 8.12
N VAL A 58 -4.20 -10.28 8.38
CA VAL A 58 -2.83 -10.56 8.79
C VAL A 58 -2.83 -10.92 10.28
N ASN A 59 -2.34 -12.12 10.62
CA ASN A 59 -2.29 -12.61 12.00
C ASN A 59 -0.86 -12.74 12.54
N ARG A 60 0.14 -12.65 11.66
CA ARG A 60 1.54 -12.67 12.03
C ARG A 60 2.35 -11.93 10.99
N VAL A 61 3.30 -11.13 11.45
CA VAL A 61 4.28 -10.48 10.58
C VAL A 61 5.68 -10.92 10.97
N ASN A 62 6.48 -11.31 9.98
CA ASN A 62 7.92 -11.46 10.16
C ASN A 62 8.62 -10.37 9.35
N VAL A 63 9.53 -9.64 9.99
CA VAL A 63 10.30 -8.57 9.33
C VAL A 63 11.75 -8.99 9.25
N ASN A 64 12.30 -8.98 8.04
CA ASN A 64 13.72 -9.09 7.77
C ASN A 64 14.21 -7.72 7.30
N ARG A 65 15.24 -7.17 7.95
CA ARG A 65 15.78 -5.85 7.57
C ARG A 65 16.43 -5.87 6.19
N GLY A 66 16.76 -7.04 5.64
CA GLY A 66 17.33 -7.17 4.31
C GLY A 66 18.57 -6.28 4.17
N HIS A 67 18.50 -5.32 3.25
CA HIS A 67 19.55 -4.32 2.99
C HIS A 67 19.23 -2.93 3.56
N ALA A 68 18.19 -2.79 4.38
CA ALA A 68 17.78 -1.49 4.91
C ALA A 68 18.80 -0.93 5.91
N SER A 69 19.20 0.32 5.68
CA SER A 69 20.09 1.09 6.58
C SER A 69 19.36 1.58 7.84
N GLU A 70 18.06 1.85 7.75
CA GLU A 70 17.22 2.30 8.87
C GLU A 70 16.13 1.28 9.22
N ARG A 71 15.55 1.41 10.43
CA ARG A 71 14.46 0.54 10.86
C ARG A 71 13.23 0.90 10.01
N ASN A 72 12.69 -0.08 9.28
CA ASN A 72 11.54 0.02 8.36
C ASN A 72 11.79 0.69 7.00
N GLY A 73 13.02 1.14 6.73
CA GLY A 73 13.37 1.85 5.50
C GLY A 73 13.38 0.97 4.24
N THR A 74 13.70 1.60 3.11
CA THR A 74 13.91 0.93 1.82
C THR A 74 14.89 -0.23 1.98
N GLY A 75 14.55 -1.38 1.39
CA GLY A 75 15.31 -2.63 1.54
C GLY A 75 14.75 -3.59 2.58
N THR A 76 13.80 -3.15 3.40
CA THR A 76 13.12 -4.01 4.37
C THR A 76 12.24 -5.03 3.64
N ILE A 77 12.25 -6.28 4.09
CA ILE A 77 11.36 -7.34 3.65
C ILE A 77 10.38 -7.65 4.78
N ARG A 78 9.08 -7.72 4.48
CA ARG A 78 8.07 -8.21 5.41
C ARG A 78 7.30 -9.38 4.83
N TYR A 79 7.05 -10.37 5.68
CA TYR A 79 6.24 -11.54 5.38
C TYR A 79 4.93 -11.41 6.15
N LEU A 80 3.85 -11.14 5.41
CA LEU A 80 2.51 -10.99 5.97
C LEU A 80 1.79 -12.34 5.90
N HIS A 81 1.54 -12.97 7.05
CA HIS A 81 0.84 -14.25 7.12
C HIS A 81 -0.65 -14.00 7.36
N SER A 82 -1.53 -14.60 6.56
CA SER A 82 -2.99 -14.46 6.73
C SER A 82 -3.73 -15.76 7.03
N LEU A 83 -3.34 -16.86 6.40
CA LEU A 83 -3.88 -18.19 6.67
C LEU A 83 -2.72 -19.17 6.93
N PRO A 84 -2.97 -20.32 7.58
CA PRO A 84 -1.95 -21.36 7.69
C PRO A 84 -1.37 -21.69 6.31
N ARG A 85 -0.06 -21.51 6.15
CA ARG A 85 0.72 -21.68 4.90
C ARG A 85 0.55 -20.63 3.80
N TYR A 86 -0.27 -19.59 3.99
CA TYR A 86 -0.35 -18.48 3.05
C TYR A 86 0.33 -17.24 3.61
N PHE A 87 1.30 -16.72 2.87
CA PHE A 87 1.95 -15.47 3.17
C PHE A 87 2.24 -14.68 1.91
N VAL A 88 2.31 -13.36 2.07
CA VAL A 88 2.77 -12.45 1.01
C VAL A 88 4.12 -11.91 1.43
N ARG A 89 5.12 -12.08 0.57
CA ARG A 89 6.44 -11.45 0.73
C ARG A 89 6.40 -10.07 0.07
N GLN A 90 6.66 -9.03 0.85
CA GLN A 90 6.71 -7.65 0.39
C GLN A 90 8.08 -7.04 0.61
N TYR A 91 8.55 -6.27 -0.36
CA TYR A 91 9.82 -5.54 -0.29
C TYR A 91 9.56 -4.04 -0.31
N ILE A 92 10.09 -3.30 0.66
CA ILE A 92 9.93 -1.85 0.75
C ILE A 92 10.88 -1.18 -0.26
N ILE A 93 10.30 -0.47 -1.23
CA ILE A 93 11.03 0.19 -2.32
C ILE A 93 11.16 1.70 -2.12
N ALA A 94 10.29 2.32 -1.31
CA ALA A 94 10.45 3.72 -0.91
C ALA A 94 9.95 3.95 0.52
N TYR A 95 10.68 4.77 1.27
CA TYR A 95 10.36 5.18 2.63
C TYR A 95 10.79 6.63 2.83
N HIS A 96 9.89 7.59 2.59
CA HIS A 96 10.15 9.01 2.82
C HIS A 96 9.18 9.52 3.88
N ALA A 97 9.55 9.36 5.15
CA ALA A 97 8.73 9.80 6.27
C ALA A 97 8.52 11.33 6.24
N PRO A 98 7.32 11.84 6.60
CA PRO A 98 6.10 11.11 6.93
C PRO A 98 5.12 10.92 5.75
N HIS A 99 5.57 11.06 4.50
CA HIS A 99 4.69 11.29 3.36
C HIS A 99 4.57 10.11 2.40
N LEU A 100 5.58 9.25 2.27
CA LEU A 100 5.61 8.23 1.23
C LEU A 100 6.09 6.88 1.77
N LEU A 101 5.29 5.85 1.53
CA LEU A 101 5.68 4.46 1.69
C LEU A 101 5.32 3.71 0.41
N ALA A 102 6.27 2.96 -0.17
CA ALA A 102 6.00 2.11 -1.31
C ALA A 102 6.62 0.73 -1.14
N TYR A 103 5.95 -0.29 -1.68
CA TYR A 103 6.41 -1.67 -1.60
C TYR A 103 6.02 -2.48 -2.84
N SER A 104 6.81 -3.50 -3.16
CA SER A 104 6.49 -4.51 -4.15
C SER A 104 6.00 -5.81 -3.50
N ILE A 105 5.25 -6.61 -4.25
CA ILE A 105 4.99 -8.01 -3.91
C ILE A 105 5.85 -8.84 -4.84
N GLU A 106 6.64 -9.74 -4.28
CA GLU A 106 7.53 -10.63 -5.03
C GLU A 106 7.09 -12.09 -4.86
N GLU A 107 7.44 -12.94 -5.83
CA GLU A 107 7.24 -14.39 -5.76
C GLU A 107 5.78 -14.84 -5.57
N HIS A 108 4.81 -14.07 -6.09
CA HIS A 108 3.39 -14.42 -6.01
C HIS A 108 2.91 -15.13 -7.28
N ALA A 109 2.11 -16.19 -7.12
CA ALA A 109 1.66 -17.03 -8.25
C ALA A 109 0.81 -16.28 -9.29
N PHE A 110 0.06 -15.25 -8.87
CA PHE A 110 -0.88 -14.52 -9.73
C PHE A 110 -0.51 -13.06 -9.99
N ILE A 111 0.47 -12.52 -9.26
CA ILE A 111 0.78 -11.08 -9.29
C ILE A 111 2.21 -10.92 -9.73
N THR A 112 2.43 -10.18 -10.81
CA THR A 112 3.76 -9.87 -11.34
C THR A 112 3.96 -8.36 -11.45
N GLN A 113 5.21 -7.93 -11.28
CA GLN A 113 5.62 -6.51 -11.37
C GLN A 113 4.72 -5.59 -10.52
N HIS A 114 4.40 -6.04 -9.31
CA HIS A 114 3.51 -5.28 -8.42
C HIS A 114 4.25 -4.15 -7.73
N VAL A 115 3.61 -2.99 -7.71
CA VAL A 115 4.00 -1.82 -6.93
C VAL A 115 2.77 -1.26 -6.24
N ALA A 116 2.88 -1.09 -4.92
CA ALA A 116 1.92 -0.35 -4.13
C ALA A 116 2.56 0.93 -3.58
N ILE A 117 1.84 2.04 -3.65
CA ILE A 117 2.29 3.35 -3.17
C ILE A 117 1.23 3.92 -2.24
N MET A 118 1.66 4.31 -1.05
CA MET A 118 0.89 5.04 -0.04
C MET A 118 1.46 6.46 0.06
N LEU A 119 0.69 7.45 -0.35
CA LEU A 119 1.02 8.87 -0.27
C LEU A 119 0.13 9.56 0.77
N LEU A 120 0.74 10.31 1.68
CA LEU A 120 0.07 11.02 2.76
C LEU A 120 0.26 12.52 2.56
N GLU A 121 -0.85 13.21 2.30
CA GLU A 121 -0.86 14.66 2.14
C GLU A 121 -1.58 15.31 3.31
N PRO A 122 -1.06 16.41 3.87
CA PRO A 122 -1.79 17.17 4.88
C PRO A 122 -3.07 17.77 4.28
N GLU A 123 -4.16 17.76 5.04
CA GLU A 123 -5.40 18.46 4.67
C GLU A 123 -5.37 19.90 5.24
N ARG A 124 -6.00 20.85 4.54
CA ARG A 124 -5.92 22.29 4.81
C ARG A 124 -6.34 22.68 6.24
N PHE A 125 -7.29 21.98 6.83
CA PHE A 125 -7.84 22.22 8.16
C PHE A 125 -7.36 21.20 9.20
N GLY A 126 -6.33 20.42 8.86
CA GLY A 126 -5.76 19.37 9.69
C GLY A 126 -6.22 17.98 9.27
N GLY A 127 -5.51 16.96 9.73
CA GLY A 127 -5.71 15.59 9.29
C GLY A 127 -4.83 15.20 8.10
N THR A 128 -5.12 14.04 7.51
CA THR A 128 -4.32 13.43 6.44
C THR A 128 -5.22 12.88 5.35
N ASN A 129 -4.90 13.20 4.11
CA ASN A 129 -5.40 12.47 2.95
C ASN A 129 -4.40 11.36 2.62
N LEU A 130 -4.80 10.12 2.82
CA LEU A 130 -4.02 8.94 2.46
C LEU A 130 -4.53 8.40 1.12
N PHE A 131 -3.65 8.36 0.13
CA PHE A 131 -3.89 7.74 -1.17
C PHE A 131 -3.11 6.43 -1.26
N TRP A 132 -3.77 5.36 -1.66
CA TRP A 132 -3.17 4.03 -1.79
C TRP A 132 -3.45 3.45 -3.17
N ARG A 133 -2.39 3.25 -3.95
CA ARG A 133 -2.46 2.82 -5.35
C ARG A 133 -1.70 1.52 -5.53
N HIS A 134 -2.24 0.62 -6.34
CA HIS A 134 -1.63 -0.65 -6.72
C HIS A 134 -1.57 -0.79 -8.24
N TYR A 135 -0.37 -1.07 -8.72
CA TYR A 135 -0.03 -1.37 -10.11
C TYR A 135 0.42 -2.82 -10.16
N PHE A 136 -0.10 -3.60 -11.10
CA PHE A 136 0.37 -4.98 -11.30
C PHE A 136 -0.07 -5.55 -12.65
N HIS A 137 0.75 -6.49 -13.13
CA HIS A 137 0.40 -7.44 -14.15
C HIS A 137 0.01 -8.79 -13.52
N SER A 138 -0.49 -9.68 -14.35
CA SER A 138 -0.70 -11.08 -14.01
C SER A 138 -0.04 -11.95 -15.06
N SER A 139 0.39 -13.15 -14.67
CA SER A 139 1.14 -14.09 -15.51
C SER A 139 0.24 -14.88 -16.47
N TRP A 140 -0.33 -15.97 -15.99
CA TRP A 140 -0.87 -17.09 -16.75
C TRP A 140 -2.26 -16.91 -17.38
N TRP A 141 -3.20 -16.17 -16.78
CA TRP A 141 -4.52 -15.88 -17.40
C TRP A 141 -5.03 -14.49 -17.02
N PRO A 142 -4.54 -13.43 -17.69
CA PRO A 142 -4.84 -12.05 -17.32
C PRO A 142 -6.34 -11.74 -17.25
N GLY A 143 -7.14 -12.27 -18.19
CA GLY A 143 -8.59 -12.02 -18.26
C GLY A 143 -9.39 -12.44 -17.02
N LEU A 144 -8.97 -13.50 -16.33
CA LEU A 144 -9.63 -13.99 -15.11
C LEU A 144 -8.93 -13.50 -13.84
N THR A 145 -7.61 -13.58 -13.82
CA THR A 145 -6.80 -13.31 -12.62
C THR A 145 -6.73 -11.83 -12.28
N ILE A 146 -6.75 -10.93 -13.26
CA ILE A 146 -6.70 -9.48 -12.99
C ILE A 146 -7.98 -9.02 -12.29
N PRO A 147 -9.20 -9.31 -12.78
CA PRO A 147 -10.42 -8.95 -12.06
C PRO A 147 -10.48 -9.53 -10.65
N LEU A 148 -10.15 -10.82 -10.47
CA LEU A 148 -10.18 -11.48 -9.17
C LEU A 148 -9.16 -10.86 -8.20
N THR A 149 -7.92 -10.66 -8.64
CA THR A 149 -6.87 -10.02 -7.83
C THR A 149 -7.23 -8.59 -7.49
N SER A 150 -7.75 -7.83 -8.46
CA SER A 150 -8.22 -6.47 -8.25
C SER A 150 -9.33 -6.43 -7.20
N LEU A 151 -10.27 -7.38 -7.22
CA LEU A 151 -11.33 -7.48 -6.21
C LEU A 151 -10.78 -7.79 -4.82
N VAL A 152 -9.87 -8.76 -4.69
CA VAL A 152 -9.26 -9.13 -3.41
C VAL A 152 -8.45 -7.97 -2.83
N LEU A 153 -7.60 -7.33 -3.64
CA LEU A 153 -6.86 -6.13 -3.22
C LEU A 153 -7.81 -4.98 -2.90
N HIS A 154 -8.85 -4.78 -3.70
CA HIS A 154 -9.88 -3.77 -3.46
C HIS A 154 -10.47 -3.92 -2.05
N GLN A 155 -10.92 -5.13 -1.70
CA GLN A 155 -11.51 -5.43 -0.40
C GLN A 155 -10.50 -5.30 0.74
N THR A 156 -9.28 -5.82 0.54
CA THR A 156 -8.19 -5.73 1.53
C THR A 156 -7.84 -4.28 1.85
N CYS A 157 -7.65 -3.43 0.83
CA CYS A 157 -7.44 -2.00 1.03
C CYS A 157 -8.62 -1.36 1.74
N THR A 158 -9.85 -1.66 1.34
CA THR A 158 -11.05 -1.07 1.96
C THR A 158 -11.13 -1.41 3.45
N TRP A 159 -10.94 -2.67 3.85
CA TRP A 159 -10.94 -3.07 5.26
C TRP A 159 -9.76 -2.47 6.03
N ALA A 160 -8.57 -2.42 5.45
CA ALA A 160 -7.41 -1.77 6.06
C ALA A 160 -7.67 -0.28 6.31
N LEU A 161 -8.25 0.43 5.33
CA LEU A 161 -8.59 1.84 5.49
C LEU A 161 -9.71 2.04 6.52
N PHE A 162 -10.67 1.12 6.63
CA PHE A 162 -11.66 1.16 7.71
C PHE A 162 -11.05 0.95 9.10
N ASN A 163 -10.06 0.06 9.24
CA ASN A 163 -9.32 -0.07 10.49
C ASN A 163 -8.59 1.24 10.85
N LEU A 164 -7.97 1.89 9.86
CA LEU A 164 -7.33 3.20 10.06
C LEU A 164 -8.34 4.30 10.42
N ILE A 165 -9.54 4.31 9.81
CA ILE A 165 -10.63 5.20 10.21
C ILE A 165 -11.07 4.90 11.65
N GLY A 166 -11.17 3.63 12.04
CA GLY A 166 -11.50 3.25 13.42
C GLY A 166 -10.45 3.74 14.42
N HIS A 167 -9.17 3.72 14.03
CA HIS A 167 -8.05 4.14 14.87
C HIS A 167 -7.90 5.67 14.98
N PHE A 168 -8.02 6.40 13.86
CA PHE A 168 -7.76 7.84 13.80
C PHE A 168 -9.03 8.69 13.69
N GLY A 169 -10.21 8.10 13.53
CA GLY A 169 -11.38 8.79 12.98
C GLY A 169 -11.22 9.11 11.49
N GLY A 170 -12.16 9.87 10.93
CA GLY A 170 -12.13 10.31 9.54
C GLY A 170 -13.24 9.66 8.69
N GLN A 171 -13.06 9.62 7.38
CA GLN A 171 -14.07 9.13 6.44
C GLN A 171 -13.46 8.72 5.09
N PRO A 172 -14.10 7.79 4.35
CA PRO A 172 -13.75 7.49 2.96
C PRO A 172 -13.79 8.74 2.09
N ARG A 173 -13.00 8.75 1.01
CA ARG A 173 -13.03 9.79 -0.03
C ARG A 173 -13.55 9.25 -1.35
#